data_AF-A0A7C5P6V0-F1
#
_entry.id   AF-A0A7C5P6V0-F1
#
_cell.length_a   1.000
_cell.length_b   1.000
_cell.length_c   1.000
_cell.angle_alpha   90.00
_cell.angle_beta   90.00
_cell.angle_gamma   90.00
#
_symmetry.space_group_name_H-M   'P 1'
#
loop_
_entity.id
_entity.type
_entity.pdbx_description
1 polymer ?
#
loop_
_entity_poly.entity_id
_entity_poly.type
_entity_poly.pdbx_seq_one_letter_code
_entity_poly.pdbx_strand_id
1 'polypeptide(L)'
;MNTDKLREDLVNFIGYLLTSAHGLYDEPAGYAPFRILDATGRLLAIMEEAELTDPFLKQLKQAIDEERLGSNDDQALRAFLDQVCLQYAAELKKRTAAP
;
A
#
# COMPACT_ATOMS: atom_id res chain seq x y z
N MET A 1 19.23 -3.98 -2.10
CA MET A 1 19.47 -2.82 -1.18
C MET A 1 20.29 -3.25 0.04
N ASN A 2 21.12 -2.38 0.65
CA ASN A 2 21.82 -2.72 1.91
C ASN A 2 20.95 -2.42 3.15
N THR A 3 21.31 -2.97 4.31
CA THR A 3 20.50 -2.85 5.55
C THR A 3 20.35 -1.41 6.04
N ASP A 4 21.38 -0.58 5.91
CA ASP A 4 21.33 0.82 6.36
C ASP A 4 20.35 1.64 5.51
N LYS A 5 20.36 1.43 4.19
CA LYS A 5 19.43 2.06 3.25
C LYS A 5 17.99 1.58 3.49
N LEU A 6 17.77 0.27 3.70
CA LEU A 6 16.45 -0.25 4.08
C LEU A 6 15.94 0.40 5.37
N ARG A 7 16.80 0.54 6.38
CA ARG A 7 16.44 1.21 7.63
C ARG A 7 16.07 2.66 7.39
N GLU A 8 16.85 3.39 6.60
CA GLU A 8 16.57 4.78 6.23
C GLU A 8 15.21 4.92 5.54
N ASP A 9 14.90 4.06 4.57
CA ASP A 9 13.64 4.09 3.84
C ASP A 9 12.44 3.77 4.74
N LEU A 10 12.59 2.83 5.67
CA LEU A 10 11.57 2.54 6.69
C LEU A 10 11.38 3.71 7.67
N VAL A 11 12.45 4.40 8.07
CA VAL A 11 12.38 5.60 8.91
C VAL A 11 11.66 6.75 8.18
N ASN A 12 11.98 6.95 6.91
CA ASN A 12 11.30 7.93 6.05
C ASN A 12 9.82 7.59 5.88
N PHE A 13 9.50 6.30 5.72
CA PHE A 13 8.11 5.82 5.65
C PHE A 13 7.35 6.08 6.95
N ILE A 14 7.98 5.90 8.12
CA ILE A 14 7.38 6.28 9.41
C ILE A 14 7.08 7.79 9.44
N GLY A 15 8.02 8.63 8.98
CA GLY A 15 7.82 10.08 8.88
C GLY A 15 6.63 10.44 7.98
N TYR A 16 6.51 9.76 6.83
CA TYR A 16 5.36 9.90 5.94
C TYR A 16 4.04 9.52 6.63
N LEU A 17 3.98 8.39 7.33
CA LEU A 17 2.77 7.94 8.04
C LEU A 17 2.33 8.93 9.12
N LEU A 18 3.27 9.42 9.94
CA LEU A 18 2.98 10.35 11.05
C LEU A 18 2.47 11.70 10.53
N THR A 19 3.15 12.26 9.52
CA THR A 19 2.75 13.55 8.93
C THR A 19 1.45 13.45 8.15
N SER A 20 1.23 12.34 7.44
CA SER A 20 -0.04 12.04 6.78
C SER A 20 -1.20 11.93 7.77
N ALA A 21 -1.01 11.19 8.86
CA ALA A 21 -2.04 11.04 9.89
C ALA A 21 -2.41 12.38 10.55
N HIS A 22 -1.43 13.24 10.80
CA HIS A 22 -1.69 14.59 11.31
C HIS A 22 -2.44 15.44 10.27
N GLY A 23 -2.04 15.39 9.00
CA GLY A 23 -2.69 16.16 7.92
C GLY A 23 -4.16 15.80 7.71
N LEU A 24 -4.56 14.56 8.02
CA LEU A 24 -5.95 14.12 7.87
C LEU A 24 -6.96 14.88 8.74
N TYR A 25 -6.53 15.59 9.80
CA TYR A 25 -7.43 16.45 10.58
C TYR A 25 -7.92 17.68 9.78
N ASP A 26 -7.12 18.12 8.81
CA ASP A 26 -7.38 19.31 8.00
C ASP A 26 -7.91 18.95 6.60
N GLU A 27 -8.13 17.66 6.31
CA GLU A 27 -8.55 17.13 5.01
C GLU A 27 -10.00 16.60 5.03
N PRO A 28 -10.66 16.49 3.86
CA PRO A 28 -11.95 15.82 3.76
C PRO A 28 -11.87 14.37 4.28
N ALA A 29 -12.89 13.91 5.00
CA ALA A 29 -12.89 12.56 5.58
C ALA A 29 -12.66 11.43 4.57
N GLY A 30 -13.10 11.62 3.31
CA GLY A 30 -12.90 10.67 2.21
C GLY A 30 -11.44 10.49 1.76
N TYR A 31 -10.52 11.38 2.18
CA TYR A 31 -9.11 11.31 1.80
C TYR A 31 -8.32 10.23 2.56
N ALA A 32 -8.80 9.81 3.73
CA ALA A 32 -8.11 8.81 4.55
C ALA A 32 -7.89 7.47 3.80
N PRO A 33 -8.91 6.88 3.14
CA PRO A 33 -8.72 5.71 2.27
C PRO A 33 -7.63 5.88 1.21
N PHE A 34 -7.61 7.00 0.49
CA PHE A 34 -6.57 7.30 -0.50
C PHE A 34 -5.18 7.36 0.15
N ARG A 35 -5.07 7.98 1.33
CA ARG A 35 -3.80 8.09 2.06
C ARG A 35 -3.24 6.74 2.47
N ILE A 36 -4.11 5.84 2.95
CA ILE A 36 -3.72 4.46 3.32
C ILE A 36 -3.32 3.67 2.08
N LEU A 37 -4.01 3.86 0.96
CA LEU A 37 -3.62 3.24 -0.30
C LEU A 37 -2.26 3.78 -0.81
N ASP A 38 -2.01 5.09 -0.64
CA ASP A 38 -0.71 5.70 -0.95
C ASP A 38 0.40 5.14 -0.06
N ALA A 39 0.14 4.99 1.23
CA ALA A 39 1.07 4.37 2.17
C ALA A 39 1.41 2.92 1.77
N THR A 40 0.40 2.16 1.36
CA THR A 40 0.56 0.73 1.01
C THR A 40 1.48 0.54 -0.19
N GLY A 41 1.27 1.28 -1.29
CA GLY A 41 2.15 1.17 -2.46
C GLY A 41 3.57 1.71 -2.22
N ARG A 42 3.75 2.70 -1.33
CA ARG A 42 5.09 3.14 -0.90
C ARG A 42 5.83 2.03 -0.16
N LEU A 43 5.14 1.33 0.75
CA LEU A 43 5.73 0.19 1.44
C LEU A 43 6.10 -0.93 0.45
N LEU A 44 5.23 -1.23 -0.51
CA LEU A 44 5.51 -2.23 -1.54
C LEU A 44 6.71 -1.83 -2.43
N ALA A 45 6.89 -0.55 -2.73
CA ALA A 45 8.07 -0.06 -3.44
C ALA A 45 9.36 -0.28 -2.62
N ILE A 46 9.35 0.05 -1.31
CA ILE A 46 10.48 -0.22 -0.41
C ILE A 46 10.79 -1.72 -0.37
N MET A 47 9.76 -2.57 -0.29
CA MET A 47 9.92 -4.02 -0.32
C MET A 47 10.49 -4.52 -1.64
N GLU A 48 10.11 -3.93 -2.77
CA GLU A 48 10.61 -4.30 -4.10
C GLU A 48 12.10 -3.98 -4.25
N GLU A 49 12.52 -2.78 -3.85
CA GLU A 49 13.93 -2.36 -3.83
C GLU A 49 14.78 -3.21 -2.85
N ALA A 50 14.13 -3.75 -1.81
CA ALA A 50 14.73 -4.65 -0.84
C ALA A 50 14.83 -6.11 -1.31
N GLU A 51 14.30 -6.43 -2.50
CA GLU A 51 14.17 -7.81 -2.99
C GLU A 51 13.32 -8.70 -2.05
N LEU A 52 12.37 -8.09 -1.31
CA LEU A 52 11.46 -8.74 -0.36
C LEU A 52 10.08 -9.04 -0.96
N THR A 53 9.90 -8.80 -2.26
CA THR A 53 8.63 -9.05 -2.97
C THR A 53 8.57 -10.42 -3.62
N ASP A 54 7.37 -10.97 -3.69
CA ASP A 54 7.00 -12.14 -4.50
C ASP A 54 6.04 -11.73 -5.64
N PRO A 55 5.65 -12.65 -6.54
CA PRO A 55 4.78 -12.31 -7.68
C PRO A 55 3.44 -11.70 -7.26
N PHE A 56 2.87 -12.10 -6.12
CA PHE A 56 1.62 -11.53 -5.63
C PHE A 56 1.82 -10.07 -5.19
N LEU A 57 2.88 -9.79 -4.42
CA LEU A 57 3.16 -8.43 -3.96
C LEU A 57 3.47 -7.47 -5.12
N LYS A 58 4.12 -7.95 -6.19
CA LYS A 58 4.34 -7.18 -7.41
C LYS A 58 3.03 -6.84 -8.13
N GLN A 59 2.13 -7.82 -8.27
CA GLN A 59 0.80 -7.57 -8.86
C GLN A 59 -0.02 -6.59 -8.01
N LEU A 60 0.01 -6.75 -6.69
CA LEU A 60 -0.69 -5.83 -5.78
C LEU A 60 -0.17 -4.40 -5.92
N LYS A 61 1.16 -4.22 -5.99
CA LYS A 61 1.78 -2.91 -6.21
C LYS A 61 1.32 -2.29 -7.52
N GLN A 62 1.35 -3.05 -8.61
CA GLN A 62 0.92 -2.58 -9.92
C GLN A 62 -0.55 -2.12 -9.91
N ALA A 63 -1.45 -2.91 -9.32
CA ALA A 63 -2.87 -2.54 -9.22
C ALA A 63 -3.07 -1.24 -8.42
N ILE A 64 -2.30 -1.05 -7.34
CA ILE A 64 -2.33 0.18 -6.53
C ILE A 64 -1.80 1.38 -7.33
N ASP A 65 -0.72 1.22 -8.09
CA ASP A 65 -0.15 2.30 -8.90
C ASP A 65 -1.10 2.72 -10.04
N GLU A 66 -1.81 1.77 -10.64
CA GLU A 66 -2.82 2.03 -11.67
C GLU A 66 -4.02 2.80 -11.10
N GLU A 67 -4.52 2.43 -9.91
CA GLU A 67 -5.63 3.14 -9.24
C GLU A 67 -5.26 4.59 -8.91
N ARG A 68 -4.01 4.84 -8.45
CA ARG A 68 -3.51 6.20 -8.17
C ARG A 68 -3.52 7.13 -9.37
N LEU A 69 -3.41 6.57 -10.59
CA LEU A 69 -3.45 7.33 -11.84
C LEU A 69 -4.88 7.53 -12.36
N GLY A 70 -5.83 6.71 -11.89
CA GLY A 70 -7.09 6.43 -12.58
C GLY A 70 -8.32 7.20 -12.11
N SER A 71 -8.47 7.56 -10.82
CA SER A 71 -9.74 8.14 -10.36
C SER A 71 -9.67 8.97 -9.08
N ASN A 72 -10.40 10.10 -9.08
CA ASN A 72 -10.78 10.88 -7.89
C ASN A 72 -12.22 10.53 -7.43
N ASP A 73 -12.74 9.35 -7.79
CA ASP A 73 -14.09 8.90 -7.44
C ASP A 73 -14.07 7.95 -6.24
N ASP A 74 -14.68 8.37 -5.14
CA ASP A 74 -14.84 7.59 -3.91
C ASP A 74 -15.54 6.23 -4.15
N GLN A 75 -16.47 6.14 -5.10
CA GLN A 75 -17.15 4.87 -5.40
C GLN A 75 -16.23 3.90 -6.12
N ALA A 76 -15.45 4.38 -7.08
CA ALA A 76 -14.44 3.58 -7.78
C ALA A 76 -13.38 3.08 -6.80
N LEU A 77 -12.85 3.97 -5.96
CA LEU A 77 -11.87 3.59 -4.93
C LEU A 77 -12.44 2.51 -4.00
N ARG A 78 -13.70 2.66 -3.56
CA ARG A 78 -14.33 1.68 -2.68
C ARG A 78 -14.46 0.31 -3.34
N ALA A 79 -14.91 0.25 -4.59
CA ALA A 79 -15.01 -1.00 -5.34
C ALA A 79 -13.64 -1.67 -5.54
N PHE A 80 -12.61 -0.85 -5.83
CA PHE A 80 -11.23 -1.32 -5.92
C PHE A 80 -10.73 -1.90 -4.60
N LEU A 81 -10.94 -1.19 -3.48
CA LEU A 81 -10.54 -1.66 -2.15
C LEU A 81 -11.24 -2.98 -1.77
N ASP A 82 -12.53 -3.13 -2.08
CA ASP A 82 -13.27 -4.38 -1.86
C ASP A 82 -12.61 -5.55 -2.61
N GLN A 83 -12.26 -5.34 -3.88
CA GLN A 83 -11.57 -6.35 -4.69
C GLN A 83 -10.18 -6.70 -4.13
N VAL A 84 -9.37 -5.69 -3.80
CA VAL A 84 -8.01 -5.88 -3.27
C VAL A 84 -8.05 -6.63 -1.94
N CYS A 85 -8.99 -6.31 -1.05
CA CYS A 85 -9.15 -7.01 0.22
C CYS A 85 -9.45 -8.50 0.01
N LEU A 86 -10.33 -8.84 -0.93
CA LEU A 86 -10.66 -10.23 -1.25
C LEU A 86 -9.47 -10.99 -1.84
N GLN A 87 -8.72 -10.36 -2.76
CA GLN A 87 -7.51 -10.95 -3.34
C GLN A 87 -6.44 -11.20 -2.28
N TYR A 88 -6.21 -10.23 -1.39
CA TYR A 88 -5.25 -10.34 -0.29
C TYR A 88 -5.65 -11.44 0.70
N ALA A 89 -6.93 -11.51 1.09
CA ALA A 89 -7.43 -12.56 1.97
C ALA A 89 -7.27 -13.96 1.34
N ALA A 90 -7.55 -14.10 0.04
CA ALA A 90 -7.35 -15.35 -0.68
C ALA A 90 -5.87 -15.77 -0.72
N GLU A 91 -4.97 -14.81 -0.90
CA GLU A 91 -3.53 -15.05 -0.87
C GLU A 91 -3.04 -15.46 0.53
N LEU A 92 -3.46 -14.74 1.57
CA LEU A 92 -3.10 -15.10 2.95
C LEU A 92 -3.53 -16.52 3.29
N LYS A 93 -4.74 -16.93 2.88
CA LYS A 93 -5.23 -18.29 3.09
C LYS A 93 -4.29 -19.33 2.46
N LYS A 94 -3.79 -19.08 1.24
CA LYS A 94 -2.83 -19.97 0.57
C LYS A 94 -1.52 -20.05 1.35
N ARG A 95 -0.98 -18.90 1.80
CA ARG A 95 0.27 -18.85 2.57
C ARG A 95 0.18 -19.58 3.90
N THR A 96 -0.96 -19.47 4.59
CA THR A 96 -1.18 -20.14 5.88
C THR A 96 -1.54 -21.62 5.74
N ALA A 97 -2.00 -22.05 4.57
CA ALA A 97 -2.36 -23.45 4.28
C ALA A 97 -1.22 -24.24 3.63
N ALA A 98 -0.15 -23.57 3.20
CA ALA A 98 1.07 -24.22 2.74
C ALA A 98 1.83 -24.79 3.96
N PRO A 99 2.18 -26.09 3.97
CA PRO A 99 2.95 -26.71 5.04
C PRO A 99 4.41 -26.24 5.08
#